data_AF-A0AAP4D4Q5-F1
#
_entry.id   AF-A0AAP4D4Q5-F1
#
_cell.length_a   1.000
_cell.length_b   1.000
_cell.length_c   1.000
_cell.angle_alpha   90.00
_cell.angle_beta   90.00
_cell.angle_gamma   90.00
#
_symmetry.space_group_name_H-M   'P 1'
#
loop_
_entity.id
_entity.type
_entity.pdbx_description
1 polymer ?
#
loop_
_entity_poly.entity_id
_entity_poly.type
_entity_poly.pdbx_seq_one_letter_code
_entity_poly.pdbx_strand_id
1 'polypeptide(L)'
;MRLRLAPSWAISPEDPRWPRFVNNHAWALVRLQKRGALRKLADGTYAPGASRAAPADISDPCLPVRDDAPLPAWARRLVLSASRTNALLSGAPAFPEVYRRALWHACGGRCAVTGLPFRETSVGQGAARRPFAPSLDRIDPTLPYALDNCRLVLQAVNFALNAFGDEVFLEIARAAVQDDAARTPPRRRKTRRTQPRALEL
;
A
#
# COMPACT_ATOMS: atom_id res chain seq x y z
N MET A 1 15.85 -24.81 -13.60
CA MET A 1 16.16 -23.61 -12.78
C MET A 1 16.66 -23.96 -11.39
N ARG A 2 15.94 -24.76 -10.58
CA ARG A 2 16.39 -25.16 -9.23
C ARG A 2 17.77 -25.84 -9.22
N LEU A 3 18.00 -26.82 -10.11
CA LEU A 3 19.31 -27.46 -10.30
C LEU A 3 20.42 -26.50 -10.76
N ARG A 4 20.06 -25.39 -11.44
CA ARG A 4 21.02 -24.34 -11.85
C ARG A 4 21.30 -23.34 -10.72
N LEU A 5 20.37 -23.16 -9.78
CA LEU A 5 20.51 -22.26 -8.63
C LEU A 5 21.12 -22.96 -7.42
N ALA A 6 20.93 -24.27 -7.30
CA ALA A 6 21.43 -25.06 -6.19
C ALA A 6 22.94 -24.88 -5.92
N PRO A 7 23.81 -24.81 -6.95
CA PRO A 7 25.23 -24.52 -6.75
C PRO A 7 25.50 -23.15 -6.11
N SER A 8 24.71 -22.11 -6.42
CA SER A 8 24.92 -20.77 -5.84
C SER A 8 24.51 -20.68 -4.36
N TRP A 9 23.89 -21.74 -3.82
CA TRP A 9 23.53 -21.88 -2.41
C TRP A 9 24.28 -23.04 -1.73
N ALA A 10 25.26 -23.65 -2.42
CA ALA A 10 26.01 -24.81 -1.94
C ALA A 10 25.12 -25.95 -1.42
N ILE A 11 24.06 -26.25 -2.17
CA ILE A 11 23.10 -27.32 -1.87
C ILE A 11 23.07 -28.27 -3.08
N SER A 12 23.07 -29.58 -2.85
CA SER A 12 22.87 -30.61 -3.89
C SER A 12 21.51 -31.30 -3.73
N PRO A 13 21.01 -32.04 -4.74
CA PRO A 13 19.78 -32.82 -4.64
C PRO A 13 19.74 -33.87 -3.53
N GLU A 14 20.91 -34.35 -3.13
CA GLU A 14 21.11 -35.36 -2.09
C GLU A 14 21.22 -34.74 -0.69
N ASP A 15 21.34 -33.41 -0.59
CA ASP A 15 21.46 -32.69 0.67
C ASP A 15 20.14 -32.77 1.47
N PRO A 16 20.17 -33.04 2.80
CA PRO A 16 18.98 -33.05 3.65
C PRO A 16 18.16 -31.75 3.61
N ARG A 17 18.78 -30.62 3.22
CA ARG A 17 18.13 -29.30 3.07
C ARG A 17 17.39 -29.16 1.73
N TRP A 18 17.56 -30.11 0.79
CA TRP A 18 16.98 -30.07 -0.54
C TRP A 18 15.45 -29.88 -0.55
N PRO A 19 14.64 -30.60 0.26
CA PRO A 19 13.20 -30.41 0.28
C PRO A 19 12.80 -28.97 0.66
N ARG A 20 13.50 -28.37 1.63
CA ARG A 20 13.28 -26.99 2.07
C ARG A 20 13.71 -25.97 1.01
N PHE A 21 14.85 -26.20 0.36
CA PHE A 21 15.33 -25.40 -0.77
C PHE A 21 14.32 -25.40 -1.92
N VAL A 22 13.79 -26.57 -2.27
CA VAL A 22 12.78 -26.76 -3.31
C VAL A 22 11.48 -26.03 -2.96
N ASN A 23 11.00 -26.13 -1.71
CA ASN A 23 9.78 -25.46 -1.25
C ASN A 23 9.91 -23.92 -1.28
N ASN A 24 11.02 -23.37 -0.76
CA ASN A 24 11.27 -21.93 -0.77
C ASN A 24 11.35 -21.37 -2.20
N HIS A 25 11.98 -22.13 -3.12
CA HIS A 25 12.06 -21.74 -4.53
C HIS A 25 10.74 -21.97 -5.29
N ALA A 26 9.87 -22.90 -4.87
CA ALA A 26 8.53 -23.04 -5.42
C ALA A 26 7.72 -21.75 -5.27
N TRP A 27 7.74 -21.16 -4.07
CA TRP A 27 7.07 -19.88 -3.81
C TRP A 27 7.69 -18.72 -4.59
N ALA A 28 9.01 -18.70 -4.79
CA ALA A 28 9.66 -17.72 -5.65
C ALA A 28 9.19 -17.84 -7.12
N LEU A 29 9.12 -19.06 -7.66
CA LEU A 29 8.68 -19.33 -9.02
C LEU A 29 7.21 -18.96 -9.25
N VAL A 30 6.32 -19.32 -8.31
CA VAL A 30 4.90 -18.92 -8.35
C VAL A 30 4.75 -17.39 -8.32
N ARG A 31 5.56 -16.68 -7.51
CA ARG A 31 5.55 -15.20 -7.47
C ARG A 31 6.03 -14.57 -8.77
N LEU A 32 7.09 -15.11 -9.38
CA LEU A 32 7.61 -14.63 -10.65
C LEU A 32 6.64 -14.91 -11.81
N GLN A 33 5.96 -16.05 -11.79
CA GLN A 33 4.88 -16.35 -12.73
C GLN A 33 3.69 -15.40 -12.60
N LYS A 34 3.23 -15.14 -11.37
CA LYS A 34 2.14 -14.19 -11.11
C LYS A 34 2.47 -12.76 -11.57
N ARG A 35 3.75 -12.38 -11.58
CA ARG A 35 4.24 -11.08 -12.05
C ARG A 35 4.45 -11.03 -13.57
N GLY A 36 4.21 -12.12 -14.30
CA GLY A 36 4.54 -12.22 -15.72
C GLY A 36 6.05 -12.17 -16.01
N ALA A 37 6.90 -12.20 -14.98
CA ALA A 37 8.36 -12.20 -15.12
C ALA A 37 8.88 -13.58 -15.54
N LEU A 38 8.11 -14.64 -15.28
CA LEU A 38 8.37 -15.99 -15.78
C LEU A 38 7.08 -16.58 -16.38
N ARG A 39 7.23 -17.44 -17.39
CA ARG A 39 6.16 -18.29 -17.93
C ARG A 39 6.54 -19.75 -17.68
N LYS A 40 5.61 -20.56 -17.17
CA LYS A 40 5.79 -22.03 -17.14
C LYS A 40 5.74 -22.55 -18.57
N LEU A 41 6.73 -23.32 -19.00
CA LEU A 41 6.69 -24.00 -20.29
C LEU A 41 6.25 -25.45 -20.12
N ALA A 42 6.77 -26.12 -19.09
CA ALA A 42 6.45 -27.48 -18.71
C ALA A 42 6.76 -27.68 -17.21
N ASP A 43 6.53 -28.87 -16.67
CA ASP A 43 6.92 -29.17 -15.30
C ASP A 43 8.43 -28.99 -15.08
N GLY A 44 8.78 -28.23 -14.04
CA GLY A 44 10.17 -27.86 -13.74
C GLY A 44 10.82 -26.84 -14.70
N THR A 45 10.15 -26.46 -15.79
CA THR A 45 10.73 -25.65 -16.88
C THR A 45 10.04 -24.30 -17.02
N TYR A 46 10.83 -23.22 -16.98
CA TYR A 46 10.38 -21.84 -16.95
C TYR A 46 11.21 -21.02 -17.95
N ALA A 47 10.57 -20.06 -18.61
CA ALA A 47 11.24 -19.05 -19.43
C ALA A 47 10.94 -17.64 -18.90
N PRO A 48 11.82 -16.66 -19.13
CA PRO A 48 11.49 -15.25 -18.92
C PRO A 48 10.17 -14.90 -19.61
N GLY A 49 9.25 -14.29 -18.86
CA GLY A 49 8.04 -13.73 -19.44
C GLY A 49 8.32 -12.31 -19.95
N ALA A 50 7.48 -11.82 -20.87
CA ALA A 50 7.54 -10.42 -21.28
C ALA A 50 7.28 -9.56 -20.03
N SER A 51 8.31 -8.86 -19.56
CA SER A 51 8.23 -7.96 -18.41
C SER A 51 7.02 -7.04 -18.57
N ARG A 52 5.95 -7.29 -17.80
CA ARG A 52 4.80 -6.42 -17.83
C ARG A 52 4.98 -5.33 -16.77
N ALA A 53 5.37 -4.17 -17.32
CA ALA A 53 5.15 -2.80 -16.87
C ALA A 53 5.82 -2.32 -15.57
N ALA A 54 6.22 -1.05 -15.64
CA ALA A 54 6.51 -0.16 -14.52
C ALA A 54 5.50 -0.32 -13.37
N PRO A 55 5.83 0.09 -12.12
CA PRO A 55 4.85 0.16 -11.04
C PRO A 55 3.55 0.76 -11.59
N ALA A 56 2.45 0.03 -11.37
CA ALA A 56 1.13 0.36 -11.90
C ALA A 56 0.90 1.87 -11.83
N ASP A 57 0.44 2.44 -12.94
CA ASP A 57 0.08 3.84 -13.05
C ASP A 57 -0.63 4.29 -11.75
N ILE A 58 -0.11 5.37 -11.17
CA ILE A 58 -0.46 5.92 -9.84
C ILE A 58 -1.91 6.46 -9.82
N SER A 59 -2.66 6.24 -10.91
CA SER A 59 -3.98 6.80 -11.18
C SER A 59 -5.15 5.96 -10.67
N ASP A 60 -4.98 4.73 -10.16
CA ASP A 60 -6.10 3.87 -9.75
C ASP A 60 -6.84 4.44 -8.52
N PRO A 61 -7.95 5.19 -8.71
CA PRO A 61 -8.62 5.87 -7.63
C PRO A 61 -9.44 4.87 -6.83
N CYS A 62 -9.46 5.01 -5.50
CA CYS A 62 -10.34 4.20 -4.68
C CYS A 62 -11.81 4.48 -5.07
N LEU A 63 -12.60 3.42 -5.25
CA LEU A 63 -14.02 3.57 -5.60
C LEU A 63 -14.73 4.42 -4.54
N PRO A 64 -15.39 5.53 -4.93
CA PRO A 64 -15.98 6.44 -3.97
C PRO A 64 -17.20 5.82 -3.28
N VAL A 65 -17.47 6.29 -2.06
CA VAL A 65 -18.76 6.04 -1.41
C VAL A 65 -19.76 7.05 -1.94
N ARG A 66 -20.88 6.57 -2.49
CA ARG A 66 -21.98 7.39 -3.02
C ARG A 66 -23.26 7.10 -2.27
N ASP A 67 -24.07 8.10 -1.96
CA ASP A 67 -25.29 7.95 -1.16
C ASP A 67 -26.34 7.02 -1.80
N ASP A 68 -26.40 7.02 -3.12
CA ASP A 68 -27.36 6.29 -3.94
C ASP A 68 -26.90 4.86 -4.31
N ALA A 69 -25.75 4.41 -3.83
CA ALA A 69 -25.15 3.13 -4.21
C ALA A 69 -24.77 2.29 -2.98
N PRO A 70 -24.76 0.95 -3.10
CA PRO A 70 -24.19 0.09 -2.08
C PRO A 70 -22.73 0.46 -1.79
N LEU A 71 -22.31 0.35 -0.53
CA LEU A 71 -20.92 0.58 -0.15
C LEU A 71 -19.97 -0.30 -0.99
N PRO A 72 -18.84 0.23 -1.48
CA PRO A 72 -17.83 -0.58 -2.14
C PRO A 72 -17.25 -1.63 -1.17
N ALA A 73 -16.67 -2.71 -1.70
CA ALA A 73 -16.23 -3.86 -0.91
C ALA A 73 -15.22 -3.49 0.19
N TRP A 74 -14.30 -2.58 -0.09
CA TRP A 74 -13.34 -2.06 0.90
C TRP A 74 -14.07 -1.36 2.06
N ALA A 75 -15.14 -0.60 1.75
CA ALA A 75 -15.88 0.14 2.74
C ALA A 75 -16.71 -0.77 3.63
N ARG A 76 -17.45 -1.72 3.04
CA ARG A 76 -18.18 -2.75 3.78
C ARG A 76 -17.26 -3.50 4.75
N ARG A 77 -16.04 -3.84 4.32
CA ARG A 77 -15.09 -4.56 5.17
C ARG A 77 -14.74 -3.80 6.45
N LEU A 78 -14.45 -2.48 6.40
CA LEU A 78 -14.14 -1.77 7.66
C LEU A 78 -15.39 -1.51 8.52
N VAL A 79 -16.61 -1.43 7.94
CA VAL A 79 -17.84 -1.41 8.75
C VAL A 79 -17.95 -2.70 9.56
N LEU A 80 -17.81 -3.85 8.90
CA LEU A 80 -17.85 -5.16 9.57
C LEU A 80 -16.72 -5.31 10.59
N SER A 81 -15.51 -4.85 10.27
CA SER A 81 -14.38 -4.90 11.20
C SER A 81 -14.62 -4.06 12.45
N ALA A 82 -15.07 -2.81 12.28
CA ALA A 82 -15.36 -1.91 13.39
C ALA A 82 -16.48 -2.46 14.28
N SER A 83 -17.56 -2.95 13.68
CA SER A 83 -18.66 -3.58 14.44
C SER A 83 -18.21 -4.80 15.22
N ARG A 84 -17.34 -5.64 14.66
CA ARG A 84 -16.75 -6.77 15.39
C ARG A 84 -15.89 -6.31 16.56
N THR A 85 -15.07 -5.28 16.38
CA THR A 85 -14.27 -4.74 17.48
C THR A 85 -15.15 -4.13 18.56
N ASN A 86 -16.18 -3.35 18.20
CA ASN A 86 -17.13 -2.82 19.17
C ASN A 86 -17.87 -3.93 19.91
N ALA A 87 -18.23 -5.04 19.27
CA ALA A 87 -18.90 -6.16 19.94
C ALA A 87 -18.03 -6.83 21.03
N LEU A 88 -16.71 -6.65 20.99
CA LEU A 88 -15.80 -7.09 22.05
C LEU A 88 -15.72 -6.09 23.23
N LEU A 89 -16.25 -4.87 23.06
CA LEU A 89 -16.31 -3.84 24.08
C LEU A 89 -17.70 -3.84 24.70
N SER A 90 -17.78 -4.04 26.02
CA SER A 90 -19.06 -4.07 26.73
C SER A 90 -19.85 -2.78 26.52
N GLY A 91 -21.09 -2.90 26.05
CA GLY A 91 -22.01 -1.76 25.85
C GLY A 91 -21.77 -0.90 24.61
N ALA A 92 -20.76 -1.19 23.79
CA ALA A 92 -20.53 -0.42 22.56
C ALA A 92 -21.49 -0.85 21.43
N PRO A 93 -22.18 0.09 20.75
CA PRO A 93 -23.05 -0.25 19.63
C PRO A 93 -22.25 -0.71 18.40
N ALA A 94 -22.90 -1.46 17.51
CA ALA A 94 -22.31 -1.77 16.21
C ALA A 94 -22.04 -0.49 15.42
N PHE A 95 -20.97 -0.48 14.62
CA PHE A 95 -20.63 0.65 13.76
C PHE A 95 -21.53 0.65 12.51
N PRO A 96 -22.46 1.60 12.35
CA PRO A 96 -23.42 1.57 11.26
C PRO A 96 -22.83 2.11 9.95
N GLU A 97 -23.40 1.69 8.82
CA GLU A 97 -23.01 2.15 7.48
C GLU A 97 -23.11 3.68 7.33
N VAL A 98 -24.11 4.32 7.96
CA VAL A 98 -24.29 5.77 7.91
C VAL A 98 -23.06 6.53 8.44
N TYR A 99 -22.37 6.00 9.47
CA TYR A 99 -21.15 6.63 9.97
C TYR A 99 -20.03 6.53 8.93
N ARG A 100 -19.92 5.42 8.21
CA ARG A 100 -18.94 5.31 7.12
C ARG A 100 -19.18 6.35 6.04
N ARG A 101 -20.43 6.56 5.63
CA ARG A 101 -20.79 7.55 4.61
C ARG A 101 -20.44 8.95 5.07
N ALA A 102 -20.83 9.31 6.28
CA ALA A 102 -20.52 10.60 6.88
C ALA A 102 -19.00 10.87 6.92
N LEU A 103 -18.20 9.89 7.36
CA LEU A 103 -16.74 10.01 7.38
C LEU A 103 -16.12 10.18 5.99
N TRP A 104 -16.63 9.46 4.98
CA TRP A 104 -16.14 9.60 3.60
C TRP A 104 -16.44 10.99 3.03
N HIS A 105 -17.65 11.49 3.24
CA HIS A 105 -18.05 12.81 2.78
C HIS A 105 -17.27 13.92 3.47
N ALA A 106 -17.08 13.82 4.79
CA ALA A 106 -16.30 14.78 5.57
C ALA A 106 -14.86 14.89 5.08
N CYS A 107 -14.25 13.77 4.65
CA CYS A 107 -12.85 13.77 4.21
C CYS A 107 -12.67 13.91 2.69
N GLY A 108 -13.75 13.92 1.89
CA GLY A 108 -13.70 14.10 0.44
C GLY A 108 -12.80 13.10 -0.28
N GLY A 109 -12.72 11.85 0.20
CA GLY A 109 -11.83 10.83 -0.35
C GLY A 109 -10.33 11.05 -0.09
N ARG A 110 -9.99 11.86 0.92
CA ARG A 110 -8.62 12.14 1.36
C ARG A 110 -8.37 11.70 2.79
N CYS A 111 -7.10 11.40 3.08
CA CYS A 111 -6.64 11.07 4.42
C CYS A 111 -6.75 12.28 5.37
N ALA A 112 -7.39 12.10 6.52
CA ALA A 112 -7.57 13.16 7.51
C ALA A 112 -6.25 13.71 8.09
N VAL A 113 -5.18 12.90 8.12
CA VAL A 113 -3.87 13.30 8.68
C VAL A 113 -2.96 13.96 7.63
N THR A 114 -2.96 13.45 6.40
CA THR A 114 -1.97 13.84 5.37
C THR A 114 -2.55 14.64 4.21
N GLY A 115 -3.88 14.66 4.04
CA GLY A 115 -4.56 15.23 2.88
C GLY A 115 -4.36 14.46 1.55
N LEU A 116 -3.57 13.39 1.56
CA LEU A 116 -3.32 12.55 0.39
C LEU A 116 -4.60 11.79 -0.03
N PRO A 117 -4.84 11.64 -1.34
CA PRO A 117 -6.01 10.91 -1.84
C PRO A 117 -5.89 9.40 -1.58
N PHE A 118 -7.03 8.76 -1.37
CA PHE A 118 -7.09 7.30 -1.24
C PHE A 118 -6.92 6.57 -2.58
N ARG A 119 -6.17 5.47 -2.57
CA ARG A 119 -5.90 4.62 -3.74
C ARG A 119 -5.80 3.16 -3.33
N GLU A 120 -6.30 2.24 -4.15
CA GLU A 120 -6.17 0.80 -3.88
C GLU A 120 -4.93 0.14 -4.49
N THR A 121 -4.03 0.96 -5.06
CA THR A 121 -2.79 0.52 -5.68
C THR A 121 -1.95 -0.32 -4.73
N SER A 122 -1.53 -1.50 -5.22
CA SER A 122 -0.65 -2.38 -4.47
C SER A 122 0.83 -2.02 -4.66
N VAL A 123 1.55 -1.76 -3.56
CA VAL A 123 2.96 -1.39 -3.48
C VAL A 123 3.71 -2.40 -2.59
N GLY A 124 4.96 -2.71 -2.95
CA GLY A 124 5.84 -3.55 -2.15
C GLY A 124 5.60 -5.06 -2.26
N GLN A 125 6.32 -5.84 -1.45
CA GLN A 125 6.30 -7.31 -1.51
C GLN A 125 5.62 -7.98 -0.30
N GLY A 126 5.29 -7.20 0.75
CA GLY A 126 4.69 -7.68 2.00
C GLY A 126 3.23 -8.11 1.89
N ALA A 127 2.62 -8.46 3.03
CA ALA A 127 1.20 -8.84 3.11
C ALA A 127 0.27 -7.62 3.02
N ALA A 128 0.62 -6.52 3.71
CA ALA A 128 -0.05 -5.24 3.57
C ALA A 128 0.48 -4.52 2.34
N ARG A 129 -0.23 -4.66 1.23
CA ARG A 129 0.22 -4.12 -0.07
C ARG A 129 -0.40 -2.80 -0.43
N ARG A 130 -1.39 -2.26 0.29
CA ARG A 130 -2.16 -1.10 -0.19
C ARG A 130 -1.96 0.08 0.75
N PRO A 131 -0.78 0.71 0.77
CA PRO A 131 -0.44 1.74 1.75
C PRO A 131 -1.36 2.96 1.67
N PHE A 132 -1.89 3.26 0.47
CA PHE A 132 -2.79 4.39 0.22
C PHE A 132 -4.29 4.03 0.32
N ALA A 133 -4.62 2.77 0.64
CA ALA A 133 -6.03 2.39 0.78
C ALA A 133 -6.64 3.06 2.03
N PRO A 134 -7.95 3.35 2.02
CA PRO A 134 -8.62 3.85 3.21
C PRO A 134 -8.54 2.86 4.36
N SER A 135 -8.29 3.39 5.55
CA SER A 135 -8.31 2.68 6.82
C SER A 135 -9.12 3.49 7.83
N LEU A 136 -9.79 2.81 8.75
CA LEU A 136 -10.56 3.43 9.82
C LEU A 136 -9.65 3.52 11.06
N ASP A 137 -9.46 4.73 11.55
CA ASP A 137 -8.59 5.04 12.69
C ASP A 137 -9.43 5.62 13.83
N ARG A 138 -9.11 5.23 15.06
CA ARG A 138 -9.74 5.77 16.27
C ARG A 138 -8.91 6.93 16.79
N ILE A 139 -9.54 8.07 17.01
CA ILE A 139 -8.85 9.26 17.53
C ILE A 139 -8.38 8.99 18.96
N ASP A 140 -9.29 8.47 19.79
CA ASP A 140 -8.98 7.91 21.09
C ASP A 140 -9.12 6.37 21.02
N PRO A 141 -8.00 5.61 21.16
CA PRO A 141 -8.02 4.16 21.09
C PRO A 141 -8.70 3.49 22.31
N THR A 142 -8.98 4.24 23.39
CA THR A 142 -9.69 3.73 24.58
C THR A 142 -11.21 3.72 24.37
N LEU A 143 -11.71 4.48 23.40
CA LEU A 143 -13.12 4.58 23.06
C LEU A 143 -13.52 3.61 21.92
N PRO A 144 -14.81 3.27 21.79
CA PRO A 144 -15.30 2.45 20.69
C PRO A 144 -15.20 3.17 19.34
N TYR A 145 -15.38 2.42 18.25
CA TYR A 145 -15.59 3.04 16.94
C TYR A 145 -16.95 3.75 16.94
N ALA A 146 -16.93 5.07 16.84
CA ALA A 146 -18.09 5.94 16.78
C ALA A 146 -17.85 7.07 15.76
N LEU A 147 -18.90 7.78 15.35
CA LEU A 147 -18.76 8.83 14.32
C LEU A 147 -17.79 9.93 14.74
N ASP A 148 -17.84 10.35 15.99
CA ASP A 148 -17.02 11.38 16.62
C ASP A 148 -15.61 10.91 17.01
N ASN A 149 -15.45 9.62 17.29
CA ASN A 149 -14.17 9.01 17.64
C ASN A 149 -13.43 8.36 16.44
N CYS A 150 -13.87 8.60 15.20
CA CYS A 150 -13.27 7.96 14.04
C CYS A 150 -12.92 8.95 12.94
N ARG A 151 -11.91 8.57 12.16
CA ARG A 151 -11.54 9.25 10.92
C ARG A 151 -11.01 8.26 9.90
N LEU A 152 -11.01 8.69 8.62
CA LEU A 152 -10.41 7.92 7.55
C LEU A 152 -8.98 8.38 7.29
N VAL A 153 -8.04 7.44 7.34
CA VAL A 153 -6.61 7.67 7.09
C VAL A 153 -6.06 6.65 6.11
N LEU A 154 -4.86 6.87 5.58
CA LEU A 154 -4.19 5.86 4.75
C LEU A 154 -3.85 4.64 5.60
N GLN A 155 -3.90 3.44 5.03
CA GLN A 155 -3.49 2.21 5.74
C GLN A 155 -2.08 2.31 6.32
N ALA A 156 -1.11 2.84 5.55
CA ALA A 156 0.24 3.04 6.05
C ALA A 156 0.31 4.06 7.20
N VAL A 157 -0.53 5.10 7.16
CA VAL A 157 -0.62 6.10 8.24
C VAL A 157 -1.20 5.46 9.49
N ASN A 158 -2.29 4.68 9.40
CA ASN A 158 -2.87 3.99 10.57
C ASN A 158 -1.83 3.06 11.24
N PHE A 159 -1.02 2.35 10.45
CA PHE A 159 0.05 1.52 11.02
C PHE A 159 1.15 2.32 11.72
N ALA A 160 1.46 3.52 11.23
CA ALA A 160 2.44 4.39 11.86
C ALA A 160 1.89 5.05 13.13
N LEU A 161 0.60 5.42 13.12
CA LEU A 161 -0.09 5.98 14.29
C LEU A 161 -0.14 4.95 15.42
N ASN A 162 -0.72 3.77 15.16
CA ASN A 162 -0.83 2.65 16.09
C ASN A 162 -0.99 3.08 17.56
N ALA A 163 0.01 2.80 18.42
CA ALA A 163 -0.02 3.16 19.84
C ALA A 163 0.65 4.52 20.16
N PHE A 164 1.18 5.21 19.15
CA PHE A 164 1.99 6.43 19.30
C PHE A 164 1.20 7.71 19.04
N GLY A 165 0.17 7.65 18.20
CA GLY A 165 -0.68 8.79 17.86
C GLY A 165 -0.04 9.81 16.91
N ASP A 166 -0.72 10.95 16.75
CA ASP A 166 -0.44 11.93 15.70
C ASP A 166 0.87 12.67 15.89
N GLU A 167 1.17 13.05 17.14
CA GLU A 167 2.33 13.90 17.46
C GLU A 167 3.63 13.21 17.06
N VAL A 168 3.79 11.94 17.48
CA VAL A 168 4.96 11.13 17.15
C VAL A 168 5.06 10.89 15.64
N PHE A 169 3.94 10.58 14.97
CA PHE A 169 3.94 10.39 13.53
C PHE A 169 4.39 11.67 12.79
N LEU A 170 3.85 12.82 13.16
CA LEU A 170 4.14 14.10 12.51
C LEU A 170 5.58 14.56 12.77
N GLU A 171 6.12 14.33 13.96
CA GLU A 171 7.52 14.60 14.27
C GLU A 171 8.46 13.81 13.36
N ILE A 172 8.27 12.48 13.30
CA ILE A 172 9.10 11.58 12.47
C ILE A 172 8.96 11.94 10.97
N ALA A 173 7.73 12.18 10.50
CA ALA A 173 7.48 12.50 9.10
C ALA A 173 8.17 13.81 8.69
N ARG A 174 8.12 14.85 9.54
CA ARG A 174 8.81 16.12 9.28
C ARG A 174 10.32 15.94 9.22
N ALA A 175 10.90 15.23 10.18
CA ALA A 175 12.33 14.96 10.22
C ALA A 175 12.80 14.20 8.97
N ALA A 176 12.05 13.19 8.53
CA ALA A 176 12.36 12.42 7.32
C ALA A 176 12.34 13.28 6.05
N VAL A 177 11.36 14.18 5.91
CA VAL A 177 11.27 15.11 4.77
C VAL A 177 12.42 16.12 4.76
N GLN A 178 12.78 16.65 5.93
CA GLN A 178 13.91 17.58 6.07
C GLN A 178 15.24 16.92 5.69
N ASP A 179 15.48 15.69 6.14
CA ASP A 179 16.67 14.92 5.81
C ASP A 179 16.73 14.53 4.32
N ASP A 180 15.62 14.10 3.72
CA ASP A 180 15.57 13.80 2.28
C ASP A 180 15.90 15.02 1.42
N ALA A 181 15.37 16.19 1.79
CA ALA A 181 15.68 17.45 1.13
C ALA A 181 17.16 17.85 1.25
N ALA A 182 17.81 17.51 2.38
CA ALA A 182 19.23 17.75 2.56
C ALA A 182 20.11 16.79 1.74
N ARG A 183 19.68 15.53 1.58
CA ARG A 183 20.41 14.50 0.80
C ARG A 183 20.25 14.64 -0.70
N THR A 184 19.12 15.18 -1.16
CA THR A 184 18.83 15.35 -2.59
C THR A 184 19.05 16.82 -2.98
N PRO A 185 20.23 17.20 -3.51
CA PRO A 185 20.46 18.58 -3.93
C PRO A 185 19.46 18.97 -5.02
N PRO A 186 19.00 20.24 -5.04
CA PRO A 186 18.00 20.69 -6.00
C PRO A 186 18.47 20.39 -7.42
N ARG A 187 17.64 19.68 -8.20
CA ARG A 187 17.89 19.46 -9.62
C ARG A 187 18.10 20.82 -10.28
N ARG A 188 19.31 21.11 -10.74
CA ARG A 188 19.61 22.32 -11.52
C ARG A 188 18.55 22.42 -12.62
N ARG A 189 17.71 23.46 -12.55
CA ARG A 189 16.82 23.82 -13.67
C ARG A 189 17.72 23.95 -14.89
N LYS A 190 17.51 23.11 -15.91
CA LYS A 190 18.11 23.33 -17.23
C LYS A 190 17.56 24.67 -17.71
N THR A 191 18.32 25.75 -17.53
CA THR A 191 18.07 27.02 -18.19
C THR A 191 18.00 26.71 -19.69
N ARG A 192 16.81 26.85 -20.28
CA ARG A 192 16.66 26.87 -21.73
C ARG A 192 17.63 27.94 -22.22
N ARG A 193 18.73 27.54 -22.87
CA ARG A 193 19.51 28.44 -23.72
C ARG A 193 18.54 28.93 -24.78
N THR A 194 18.05 30.15 -24.63
CA THR A 194 17.48 30.91 -25.74
C THR A 194 18.59 31.04 -26.78
N GLN A 195 18.45 30.34 -27.90
CA GLN A 195 19.29 30.60 -29.06
C GLN A 195 18.97 32.02 -29.54
N PRO A 196 19.98 32.86 -29.81
CA PRO A 196 19.74 34.15 -30.42
C PRO A 196 19.15 33.94 -31.83
N ARG A 197 18.01 34.58 -32.11
CA ARG A 197 17.47 34.72 -33.45
C ARG A 197 18.50 35.49 -34.28
N ALA A 198 19.01 34.88 -35.34
CA ALA A 198 19.75 35.61 -36.36
C ALA A 198 18.81 36.65 -36.98
N LEU A 199 19.22 37.91 -36.94
CA LEU A 199 18.66 38.97 -37.79
C LEU A 199 19.26 38.76 -39.17
N GLU A 200 18.44 38.32 -40.12
CA GLU A 200 18.77 38.43 -41.55
C GLU A 200 18.38 39.85 -42.00
N LEU A 201 19.36 40.53 -42.62
CA LEU A 201 19.26 41.80 -43.32
C LEU A 201 18.89 41.55 -44.78
#